data_AF-A0A348TUW7-F1
#
_entry.id   AF-A0A348TUW7-F1
#
_cell.length_a   1.000
_cell.length_b   1.000
_cell.length_c   1.000
_cell.angle_alpha   90.00
_cell.angle_beta   90.00
_cell.angle_gamma   90.00
#
_symmetry.space_group_name_H-M   'P 1'
#
loop_
_entity.id
_entity.type
_entity.pdbx_description
1 polymer ?
#
loop_
_entity_poly.entity_id
_entity_poly.type
_entity_poly.pdbx_seq_one_letter_code
_entity_poly.pdbx_strand_id
1 'polypeptide(L)'
;MQLLLSLLFSFSFTLEQPQSEIPKNGTYIYEVSFAEWSGRTMGDEVIVILKDGHITLKVSKNSNILWMGAASGDVIEEGTL
;
A
#
# COMPACT_ATOMS: atom_id res chain seq x y z
N MET A 1 -46.91 -11.28 8.81
CA MET A 1 -46.13 -10.92 7.62
C MET A 1 -44.89 -10.17 8.10
N GLN A 2 -43.74 -10.78 8.41
CA GLN A 2 -42.96 -11.79 7.70
C GLN A 2 -42.47 -11.30 6.34
N LEU A 3 -41.20 -10.88 6.33
CA LEU A 3 -40.20 -10.76 5.25
C LEU A 3 -39.01 -10.04 5.91
N LEU A 4 -38.14 -10.73 6.67
CA LEU A 4 -37.02 -11.53 6.16
C LEU A 4 -36.26 -10.82 5.03
N LEU A 5 -35.26 -10.02 5.39
CA LEU A 5 -34.03 -9.94 4.60
C LEU A 5 -32.85 -9.67 5.52
N SER A 6 -32.32 -10.78 6.01
CA SER A 6 -30.96 -10.96 6.49
C SER A 6 -29.95 -10.27 5.57
N LEU A 7 -29.33 -9.18 6.02
CA LEU A 7 -28.06 -8.73 5.46
C LEU A 7 -26.97 -9.12 6.45
N LEU A 8 -26.55 -10.39 6.34
CA LEU A 8 -25.29 -10.86 6.87
C LEU A 8 -24.19 -10.04 6.17
N PHE A 9 -23.70 -8.98 6.81
CA PHE A 9 -22.44 -8.37 6.41
C PHE A 9 -21.33 -9.34 6.81
N SER A 10 -21.01 -10.23 5.88
CA SER A 10 -19.81 -11.03 5.89
C SER A 10 -18.59 -10.11 5.84
N PHE A 11 -18.10 -9.66 6.99
CA PHE A 11 -16.68 -9.32 7.10
C PHE A 11 -15.94 -10.57 7.52
N SER A 12 -15.60 -11.36 6.51
CA SER A 12 -14.56 -12.37 6.60
C SER A 12 -13.26 -11.67 6.94
N PHE A 13 -12.89 -11.61 8.21
CA PHE A 13 -11.48 -11.41 8.56
C PHE A 13 -10.78 -12.70 8.15
N THR A 14 -10.16 -12.64 6.98
CA THR A 14 -9.15 -13.61 6.54
C THR A 14 -8.14 -13.74 7.65
N LEU A 15 -7.98 -14.97 8.13
CA LEU A 15 -6.93 -15.47 9.02
C LEU A 15 -5.64 -14.65 8.84
N GLU A 16 -5.31 -13.79 9.81
CA GLU A 16 -3.99 -13.17 9.89
C GLU A 16 -2.99 -14.33 10.06
N GLN A 17 -2.41 -14.75 8.94
CA GLN A 17 -1.23 -15.58 8.97
C GLN A 17 -0.16 -14.75 9.68
N PRO A 18 0.50 -15.24 10.75
CA PRO A 18 1.60 -14.51 11.36
C PRO A 18 2.63 -14.25 10.26
N GLN A 19 2.69 -13.01 9.79
CA GLN A 19 3.66 -12.60 8.78
C GLN A 19 5.02 -12.74 9.44
N SER A 20 5.93 -13.48 8.79
CA SER A 20 7.37 -13.37 9.06
C SER A 20 7.72 -11.89 9.19
N GLU A 21 8.27 -11.50 10.34
CA GLU A 21 8.38 -10.11 10.80
C GLU A 21 9.09 -9.16 9.81
N ILE A 22 9.84 -9.70 8.85
CA ILE A 22 10.50 -8.95 7.78
C ILE A 22 10.34 -9.70 6.44
N PRO A 23 9.91 -9.03 5.35
CA PRO A 23 9.91 -9.61 4.00
C PRO A 23 11.33 -10.02 3.55
N LYS A 24 11.45 -10.90 2.56
CA LYS A 24 12.76 -11.22 1.97
C LYS A 24 13.31 -10.00 1.21
N ASN A 25 14.62 -9.98 0.94
CA ASN A 25 15.18 -9.01 0.00
C ASN A 25 14.44 -9.08 -1.33
N GLY A 26 14.08 -7.93 -1.89
CA GLY A 26 13.26 -7.86 -3.09
C GLY A 26 12.81 -6.47 -3.46
N THR A 27 12.12 -6.39 -4.59
CA THR A 27 11.42 -5.19 -5.04
C THR A 27 9.92 -5.47 -4.99
N TYR A 28 9.21 -4.57 -4.33
CA TYR A 28 7.79 -4.66 -4.07
C TYR A 28 7.09 -3.43 -4.63
N ILE A 29 5.86 -3.62 -5.07
CA ILE A 29 5.00 -2.55 -5.56
C ILE A 29 3.80 -2.49 -4.62
N TYR A 30 3.50 -1.30 -4.12
CA TYR A 30 2.37 -1.06 -3.24
C TYR A 30 1.52 0.08 -3.78
N GLU A 31 0.21 -0.09 -3.71
CA GLU A 31 -0.75 1.01 -3.83
C GLU A 31 -1.01 1.55 -2.42
N VAL A 32 -0.63 2.81 -2.19
CA VAL A 32 -0.77 3.48 -0.91
C VAL A 32 -1.90 4.48 -1.00
N SER A 33 -2.93 4.31 -0.19
CA SER A 33 -4.00 5.31 -0.03
C SER A 33 -3.65 6.22 1.14
N PHE A 34 -3.64 7.54 0.92
CA PHE A 34 -3.24 8.51 1.96
C PHE A 34 -4.29 9.60 2.22
N ALA A 35 -5.30 9.74 1.36
CA ALA A 35 -6.42 10.65 1.63
C ALA A 35 -7.71 10.13 1.00
N GLU A 36 -8.84 10.53 1.56
CA GLU A 36 -10.14 10.35 0.95
C GLU A 36 -10.78 11.72 0.76
N TRP A 37 -11.30 12.00 -0.44
CA TRP A 37 -11.99 13.24 -0.73
C TRP A 37 -13.24 12.95 -1.57
N SER A 38 -14.41 13.31 -1.04
CA SER A 38 -15.69 13.28 -1.76
C SER A 38 -16.07 11.86 -2.22
N GLY A 39 -15.78 10.85 -1.40
CA GLY A 39 -16.04 9.44 -1.70
C GLY A 39 -15.07 8.84 -2.71
N ARG A 40 -13.93 9.51 -2.97
CA ARG A 40 -12.84 8.98 -3.78
C ARG A 40 -11.59 8.82 -2.92
N THR A 41 -10.98 7.65 -2.98
CA THR A 41 -9.67 7.42 -2.38
C THR A 41 -8.59 8.02 -3.28
N MET A 42 -7.78 8.89 -2.69
CA MET A 42 -6.52 9.35 -3.26
C MET A 42 -5.42 8.43 -2.75
N GLY A 43 -4.71 7.85 -3.69
CA GLY A 43 -3.58 7.00 -3.43
C GLY A 43 -2.61 7.04 -4.59
N ASP A 44 -1.49 6.37 -4.41
CA ASP A 44 -0.47 6.29 -5.43
C ASP A 44 0.32 4.98 -5.38
N GLU A 45 0.97 4.65 -6.48
CA GLU A 45 1.84 3.48 -6.56
C GLU A 45 3.28 3.85 -6.16
N VAL A 46 3.85 3.10 -5.22
CA VAL A 46 5.24 3.25 -4.76
C VAL A 46 6.01 1.94 -4.95
N ILE A 47 7.32 2.07 -5.14
CA ILE A 47 8.24 0.94 -5.21
C ILE A 47 9.02 0.87 -3.91
N VAL A 48 8.98 -0.27 -3.22
CA VAL A 48 9.77 -0.55 -2.01
C VAL A 48 10.87 -1.54 -2.38
N ILE A 49 12.12 -1.19 -2.14
CA ILE A 49 13.26 -2.08 -2.32
C ILE A 49 13.79 -2.44 -0.94
N LEU A 50 13.76 -3.73 -0.61
CA LEU A 50 14.36 -4.27 0.61
C LEU A 50 15.66 -4.99 0.25
N LYS A 51 16.76 -4.59 0.88
CA LYS A 51 18.05 -5.23 0.69
C LYS A 51 18.84 -5.22 2.00
N ASP A 52 19.04 -6.40 2.56
CA ASP A 52 19.89 -6.63 3.73
C ASP A 52 19.49 -5.76 4.93
N GLY A 53 18.17 -5.61 5.15
CA GLY A 53 17.60 -4.76 6.20
C GLY A 53 17.48 -3.28 5.83
N HIS A 54 18.03 -2.84 4.69
CA HIS A 54 17.84 -1.50 4.18
C HIS A 54 16.59 -1.40 3.30
N ILE A 55 15.80 -0.35 3.54
CA ILE A 55 14.60 -0.02 2.76
C ILE A 55 14.87 1.23 1.95
N THR A 56 14.53 1.18 0.67
CA THR A 56 14.44 2.36 -0.21
C THR A 56 13.02 2.46 -0.75
N LEU A 57 12.38 3.60 -0.56
CA LEU A 57 11.08 3.93 -1.15
C LEU A 57 11.29 4.80 -2.38
N LYS A 58 10.67 4.46 -3.51
CA LYS A 58 10.81 5.19 -4.78
C LYS A 58 9.47 5.52 -5.40
N VAL A 59 9.43 6.64 -6.14
CA VAL A 59 8.28 7.03 -6.97
C VAL A 59 8.11 6.01 -8.10
N SER A 60 6.93 5.44 -8.25
CA SER A 60 6.66 4.53 -9.38
C SER A 60 6.61 5.29 -10.71
N LYS A 61 6.81 4.56 -11.81
CA LYS A 61 6.51 5.04 -13.17
C LYS A 61 5.00 5.20 -13.41
N ASN A 62 4.18 4.46 -12.67
CA ASN A 62 2.71 4.57 -12.73
C ASN A 62 2.17 5.60 -11.74
N SER A 63 3.05 6.34 -11.06
CA SER A 63 2.65 7.34 -10.10
C SER A 63 1.83 8.44 -10.79
N ASN A 64 0.64 8.71 -10.24
CA ASN A 64 -0.26 9.75 -10.75
C ASN A 64 -0.08 11.08 -9.99
N ILE A 65 0.85 11.13 -9.04
CA ILE A 65 1.03 12.24 -8.12
C ILE A 65 2.42 12.82 -8.28
N LEU A 66 2.48 14.13 -8.50
CA LEU A 66 3.71 14.91 -8.36
C LEU A 66 4.07 14.93 -6.87
N TRP A 67 4.76 13.91 -6.37
CA TRP A 67 5.32 13.83 -5.02
C TRP A 67 6.21 15.05 -4.75
N MET A 68 5.65 16.17 -4.28
CA MET A 68 6.40 17.41 -3.96
C MET A 68 7.45 17.83 -5.02
N GLY A 69 7.23 17.53 -6.31
CA GLY A 69 8.17 17.82 -7.40
C GLY A 69 9.16 16.71 -7.77
N ALA A 70 9.06 15.51 -7.20
CA ALA A 70 9.87 14.35 -7.56
C ALA A 70 9.41 13.72 -8.90
N ALA A 71 10.37 13.18 -9.64
CA ALA A 71 10.16 12.43 -10.87
C ALA A 71 10.04 10.93 -10.63
N SER A 72 9.47 10.20 -11.59
CA SER A 72 9.41 8.74 -11.53
C SER A 72 10.80 8.13 -11.37
N GLY A 73 10.95 7.24 -10.39
CA GLY A 73 12.22 6.61 -10.07
C GLY A 73 13.09 7.39 -9.09
N ASP A 74 12.67 8.58 -8.64
CA ASP A 74 13.32 9.28 -7.55
C ASP A 74 13.15 8.51 -6.23
N VAL A 75 14.14 8.65 -5.35
CA VAL A 75 14.08 8.12 -3.99
C VAL A 75 13.31 9.11 -3.12
N ILE A 76 12.26 8.61 -2.46
CA ILE A 76 11.41 9.38 -1.56
C ILE A 76 11.99 9.33 -0.14
N GLU A 77 12.39 8.14 0.31
CA GLU A 77 12.84 7.88 1.67
C GLU A 77 13.76 6.65 1.69
N GLU A 78 14.70 6.62 2.64
CA GLU A 78 15.52 5.45 2.94
C GLU A 78 15.49 5.15 4.44
N GLY A 79 15.57 3.87 4.80
CA GLY A 79 15.50 3.44 6.20
C GLY A 79 16.19 2.10 6.44
N THR A 80 16.18 1.66 7.69
CA THR A 80 16.70 0.35 8.12
C THR A 80 15.70 -0.28 9.08
N LEU A 81 15.48 -1.59 8.94
CA LEU A 81 14.60 -2.40 9.78
C LEU A 81 15.26 -2.82 11.10
#